data_AF-A0A356Z7E0-F1
#
_entry.id   AF-A0A356Z7E0-F1
#
_cell.length_a   1.000
_cell.length_b   1.000
_cell.length_c   1.000
_cell.angle_alpha   90.00
_cell.angle_beta   90.00
_cell.angle_gamma   90.00
#
_symmetry.space_group_name_H-M   'P 1'
#
loop_
_entity.id
_entity.type
_entity.pdbx_description
1 polymer ?
#
loop_
_entity_poly.entity_id
_entity_poly.type
_entity_poly.pdbx_seq_one_letter_code
_entity_poly.pdbx_strand_id
1 'polypeptide(L)'
;GISSGPVFRSVNRHGNLQVNRLSDKAVALVVKRTAEAAGFDSSKYSGHSLRAGMATSAAAAGVSERAIMNQTGHRSQAMVRRYIREGNLFNDNAAARLGL
;
A
#
# COMPACT_ATOMS: atom_id res chain seq x y z
N GLY A 1 3.07 2.96 26.34
CA GLY A 1 3.42 2.63 24.94
C GLY A 1 4.73 1.86 24.91
N ILE A 2 5.14 1.36 23.73
CA ILE A 2 6.48 0.76 23.53
C ILE A 2 7.55 1.83 23.76
N SER A 3 8.52 1.56 24.64
CA SER A 3 9.63 2.48 24.94
C SER A 3 10.92 2.15 24.20
N SER A 4 11.10 0.91 23.75
CA SER A 4 12.26 0.46 22.98
C SER A 4 11.99 -0.83 22.20
N GLY A 5 12.84 -1.13 21.21
CA GLY A 5 12.76 -2.34 20.39
C GLY A 5 11.81 -2.21 19.18
N PRO A 6 11.69 -3.28 18.38
CA PRO A 6 10.87 -3.27 17.18
C PRO A 6 9.37 -3.31 17.51
N VAL A 7 8.58 -2.50 16.79
CA VAL A 7 7.11 -2.45 16.94
C VAL A 7 6.46 -3.79 16.59
N PHE A 8 6.95 -4.46 15.54
CA PHE A 8 6.51 -5.80 15.15
C PHE A 8 7.60 -6.82 15.46
N ARG A 9 7.26 -7.81 16.28
CA ARG A 9 8.12 -8.91 16.72
C ARG A 9 7.64 -10.22 16.14
N SER A 10 8.55 -11.16 15.86
CA SER A 10 8.13 -12.48 15.41
C SER A 10 7.54 -13.30 16.56
N VAL A 11 6.60 -14.18 16.22
CA VAL A 11 6.01 -15.17 17.12
C VAL A 11 6.36 -16.54 16.57
N ASN A 12 6.90 -17.42 17.42
CA ASN A 12 7.24 -18.78 16.98
C ASN A 12 5.98 -19.68 16.93
N ARG A 13 6.13 -20.90 16.41
CA ARG A 13 5.01 -21.86 16.29
C ARG A 13 4.34 -22.27 17.61
N HIS A 14 4.98 -21.97 18.74
CA HIS A 14 4.48 -22.26 20.09
C HIS A 14 3.79 -21.03 20.73
N GLY A 15 3.63 -19.93 19.98
CA GLY A 15 3.00 -18.71 20.48
C GLY A 15 3.94 -17.76 21.23
N ASN A 16 5.23 -18.04 21.30
CA ASN A 16 6.18 -17.23 22.06
C ASN A 16 6.73 -16.05 21.24
N LEU A 17 6.60 -14.83 21.79
CA LEU A 17 7.20 -13.60 21.26
C LEU A 17 8.73 -13.67 21.27
N GLN A 18 9.35 -13.36 20.14
CA GLN A 18 10.80 -13.33 19.97
C GLN A 18 11.35 -11.92 20.13
N VAL A 19 12.59 -11.74 20.57
CA VAL A 19 13.22 -10.41 20.76
C VAL A 19 13.41 -9.67 19.43
N ASN A 20 13.61 -10.42 18.35
CA ASN A 20 13.92 -9.88 17.04
C ASN A 20 12.70 -9.28 16.33
N ARG A 21 12.98 -8.35 15.41
CA ARG A 21 11.96 -7.76 14.51
C ARG A 21 11.32 -8.84 13.64
N LEU A 22 10.06 -8.63 13.27
CA LEU A 22 9.39 -9.40 12.24
C LEU A 22 10.15 -9.26 10.90
N SER A 23 10.33 -10.35 10.17
CA SER A 23 11.00 -10.31 8.87
C SER A 23 10.08 -9.76 7.77
N ASP A 24 10.69 -9.17 6.75
CA ASP A 24 10.02 -8.74 5.52
C ASP A 24 9.27 -9.90 4.82
N LYS A 25 9.88 -11.09 4.78
CA LYS A 25 9.26 -12.31 4.24
C LYS A 25 8.00 -12.69 5.02
N ALA A 26 8.01 -12.55 6.35
CA ALA A 26 6.82 -12.81 7.15
C ALA A 26 5.70 -11.81 6.83
N VAL A 27 6.02 -10.53 6.67
CA VAL A 27 5.06 -9.51 6.22
C VAL A 27 4.49 -9.86 4.84
N ALA A 28 5.33 -10.24 3.88
CA ALA A 28 4.88 -10.66 2.56
C ALA A 28 3.93 -11.87 2.60
N LEU A 29 4.21 -12.85 3.47
CA LEU A 29 3.32 -13.99 3.68
C LEU A 29 1.97 -13.60 4.29
N VAL A 30 1.96 -12.65 5.24
CA VAL A 30 0.70 -12.11 5.78
C VAL A 30 -0.13 -11.48 4.67
N VAL A 31 0.47 -10.60 3.85
CA VAL A 31 -0.25 -9.94 2.75
C VAL A 31 -0.84 -10.96 1.78
N LYS A 32 -0.07 -11.98 1.40
CA LYS A 32 -0.53 -13.03 0.48
C LYS A 32 -1.69 -13.83 1.05
N ARG A 33 -1.60 -14.27 2.30
CA ARG A 33 -2.68 -14.99 3.00
C ARG A 33 -3.94 -14.14 3.10
N THR A 34 -3.80 -12.85 3.39
CA THR A 34 -4.96 -11.94 3.45
C THR A 34 -5.59 -11.75 2.07
N ALA A 35 -4.79 -11.65 1.01
CA ALA A 35 -5.30 -11.57 -0.37
C ALA A 35 -6.06 -12.84 -0.77
N GLU A 36 -5.50 -14.02 -0.50
CA GLU A 36 -6.15 -15.32 -0.69
C GLU A 36 -7.48 -15.40 0.07
N ALA A 37 -7.48 -15.04 1.36
CA ALA A 37 -8.67 -15.06 2.19
C ALA A 37 -9.77 -14.10 1.70
N ALA A 38 -9.38 -13.01 1.03
CA ALA A 38 -10.29 -12.07 0.39
C ALA A 38 -10.71 -12.48 -1.04
N GLY A 39 -10.32 -13.67 -1.51
CA GLY A 39 -10.69 -14.21 -2.83
C GLY A 39 -9.83 -13.70 -3.99
N PHE A 40 -8.68 -13.08 -3.71
CA PHE A 40 -7.74 -12.61 -4.74
C PHE A 40 -6.62 -13.61 -5.00
N ASP A 41 -6.06 -13.56 -6.22
CA ASP A 41 -4.85 -14.29 -6.58
C ASP A 41 -3.62 -13.66 -5.89
N SER A 42 -3.18 -14.28 -4.79
CA SER A 42 -2.08 -13.77 -3.95
C SER A 42 -0.75 -13.61 -4.68
N SER A 43 -0.54 -14.27 -5.83
CA SER A 43 0.68 -14.12 -6.62
C SER A 43 0.85 -12.69 -7.16
N LYS A 44 -0.26 -11.96 -7.31
CA LYS A 44 -0.31 -10.57 -7.78
C LYS A 44 -0.14 -9.53 -6.66
N TYR A 45 -0.06 -9.96 -5.40
CA TYR A 45 -0.03 -9.06 -4.24
C TYR A 45 1.27 -9.16 -3.44
N SER A 46 1.73 -8.00 -2.97
CA SER A 46 2.91 -7.84 -2.13
C SER A 46 2.75 -6.63 -1.21
N GLY A 47 3.71 -6.41 -0.31
CA GLY A 47 3.73 -5.20 0.50
C GLY A 47 3.75 -3.91 -0.34
N HIS A 48 4.37 -3.93 -1.53
CA HIS A 48 4.36 -2.77 -2.43
C HIS A 48 2.96 -2.47 -2.98
N SER A 49 2.15 -3.50 -3.23
CA SER A 49 0.77 -3.34 -3.72
C SER A 49 -0.09 -2.52 -2.75
N LEU A 50 0.15 -2.64 -1.43
CA LEU A 50 -0.55 -1.83 -0.42
C LEU A 50 -0.17 -0.34 -0.51
N ARG A 51 1.12 -0.03 -0.72
CA ARG A 51 1.59 1.35 -0.90
C ARG A 51 1.05 1.97 -2.20
N ALA A 52 1.06 1.19 -3.27
CA ALA A 52 0.47 1.60 -4.55
C ALA A 52 -1.03 1.89 -4.41
N GLY A 53 -1.78 0.95 -3.82
CA GLY A 53 -3.21 1.10 -3.57
C GLY A 53 -3.54 2.34 -2.73
N MET A 54 -2.76 2.60 -1.68
CA MET A 54 -2.91 3.83 -0.87
C MET A 54 -2.76 5.11 -1.71
N ALA A 55 -1.76 5.17 -2.59
CA ALA A 55 -1.56 6.32 -3.46
C ALA A 55 -2.70 6.48 -4.48
N THR A 56 -3.15 5.37 -5.09
CA THR A 56 -4.27 5.35 -6.03
C THR A 56 -5.57 5.81 -5.37
N SER A 57 -5.90 5.28 -4.18
CA SER A 57 -7.10 5.67 -3.43
C SER A 57 -7.05 7.13 -2.97
N ALA A 58 -5.88 7.62 -2.53
CA ALA A 58 -5.73 9.02 -2.14
C ALA A 58 -5.92 9.97 -3.35
N ALA A 59 -5.41 9.60 -4.52
CA ALA A 59 -5.63 10.34 -5.75
C ALA A 59 -7.11 10.39 -6.15
N ALA A 60 -7.79 9.23 -6.12
CA ALA A 60 -9.22 9.13 -6.38
C ALA A 60 -10.06 10.00 -5.41
N ALA A 61 -9.59 10.19 -4.18
CA ALA A 61 -10.19 11.07 -3.18
C ALA A 61 -9.80 12.56 -3.32
N GLY A 62 -9.09 12.95 -4.38
CA GLY A 62 -8.70 14.34 -4.65
C GLY A 62 -7.55 14.87 -3.78
N VAL A 63 -6.81 13.99 -3.08
CA VAL A 63 -5.65 14.40 -2.27
C VAL A 63 -4.53 14.88 -3.20
N SER A 64 -3.92 16.02 -2.85
CA SER A 64 -2.85 16.61 -3.67
C SER A 64 -1.65 15.67 -3.87
N GLU A 65 -1.05 15.70 -5.07
CA GLU A 65 0.16 14.93 -5.42
C GLU A 65 1.27 15.13 -4.36
N ARG A 66 1.48 16.37 -3.91
CA ARG A 66 2.48 16.69 -2.87
C ARG A 66 2.22 15.98 -1.54
N ALA A 67 0.96 15.95 -1.08
CA ALA A 67 0.61 15.26 0.15
C ALA A 67 0.78 13.74 0.02
N ILE A 68 0.39 13.16 -1.13
CA ILE A 68 0.59 11.73 -1.43
C ILE A 68 2.09 11.40 -1.43
N MET A 69 2.92 12.22 -2.08
CA MET A 69 4.38 12.03 -2.10
C MET A 69 5.00 12.11 -0.71
N ASN A 70 4.59 13.07 0.11
CA ASN A 70 5.07 13.23 1.48
C ASN A 70 4.73 12.01 2.34
N GLN A 71 3.48 11.53 2.27
CA GLN A 71 3.02 10.36 3.03
C GLN A 71 3.70 9.07 2.58
N THR A 72 3.85 8.90 1.27
CA THR A 72 4.43 7.67 0.71
C THR A 72 5.95 7.70 0.66
N GLY A 73 6.61 8.85 0.78
CA GLY A 73 8.06 8.99 0.64
C GLY A 73 8.59 8.88 -0.80
N HIS A 74 7.74 9.13 -1.81
CA HIS A 74 8.21 9.18 -3.21
C HIS A 74 9.01 10.47 -3.44
N ARG A 75 10.24 10.33 -3.96
CA ARG A 75 11.05 11.48 -4.39
C ARG A 75 10.80 11.88 -5.85
N SER A 76 10.38 10.92 -6.67
CA SER A 76 10.10 11.12 -8.09
C SER A 76 8.61 11.29 -8.33
N GLN A 77 8.22 12.44 -8.90
CA GLN A 77 6.85 12.68 -9.37
C GLN A 77 6.45 11.65 -10.44
N ALA A 78 7.38 11.29 -11.34
CA ALA A 78 7.09 10.33 -12.40
C ALA A 78 6.66 8.96 -11.86
N MET A 79 7.20 8.53 -10.71
CA MET A 79 6.82 7.27 -10.07
C MET A 79 5.41 7.33 -9.48
N VAL A 80 5.08 8.38 -8.72
CA VAL A 80 3.76 8.48 -8.08
C VAL A 80 2.64 8.76 -9.09
N ARG A 81 2.94 9.46 -10.18
CA ARG A 81 1.95 9.79 -11.23
C ARG A 81 1.37 8.57 -11.92
N ARG A 82 2.06 7.43 -11.92
CA ARG A 82 1.50 6.16 -12.42
C ARG A 82 0.23 5.80 -11.64
N TYR A 83 0.32 5.82 -10.30
CA TYR A 83 -0.80 5.54 -9.40
C TYR A 83 -1.88 6.64 -9.42
N ILE A 84 -1.48 7.91 -9.53
CA ILE A 84 -2.45 9.03 -9.59
C ILE A 84 -3.31 8.95 -10.86
N ARG A 85 -2.69 8.64 -12.02
CA ARG A 85 -3.43 8.48 -13.28
C ARG A 85 -4.44 7.34 -13.20
N GLU A 86 -4.05 6.21 -12.60
CA GLU A 86 -4.96 5.09 -12.37
C GLU A 86 -6.13 5.49 -11.46
N GLY A 87 -5.87 6.25 -10.39
CA GLY A 87 -6.90 6.72 -9.45
C GLY A 87 -7.88 7.74 -10.05
N ASN A 88 -7.41 8.57 -10.98
CA ASN A 88 -8.22 9.60 -11.64
C ASN A 88 -8.91 9.12 -12.93
N LEU A 89 -8.71 7.86 -13.35
CA LEU A 89 -9.15 7.34 -14.64
C LEU A 89 -10.64 7.59 -14.93
N PHE A 90 -11.48 7.57 -13.89
CA PHE A 90 -12.93 7.79 -14.00
C PHE A 90 -13.38 9.21 -13.63
N ASN A 91 -12.53 10.02 -12.99
CA ASN A 91 -12.87 11.35 -12.48
C ASN A 91 -12.37 12.50 -13.38
N ASP A 92 -11.27 12.30 -14.11
CA ASP A 92 -10.69 13.26 -15.05
C ASP A 92 -10.86 12.82 -16.52
N ASN A 93 -12.02 12.25 -16.85
CA ASN A 93 -12.36 12.01 -18.26
C ASN A 93 -12.74 13.34 -18.92
N ALA A 94 -11.92 13.79 -19.86
CA ALA A 94 -12.19 14.99 -20.65
C ALA A 94 -13.52 14.91 -21.42
N ALA A 95 -13.91 13.73 -21.90
CA ALA A 95 -15.21 13.53 -22.56
C ALA A 95 -16.38 13.79 -21.60
N ALA A 96 -16.27 13.33 -20.34
CA ALA A 96 -17.29 13.57 -19.32
C ALA A 96 -17.42 15.06 -18.95
N ARG A 97 -16.32 15.84 -19.00
CA ARG A 97 -16.38 17.30 -18.80
C ARG A 97 -16.86 18.08 -20.03
N LEU A 98 -16.72 17.53 -21.23
CA LEU A 98 -17.18 18.12 -22.48
C LEU A 98 -18.62 17.72 -22.85
N GLY A 99 -19.23 16.78 -22.10
CA GLY A 99 -20.61 16.32 -22.34
C GLY A 99 -20.76 15.42 -23.56
N LEU A 100 -19.72 14.66 -23.91
CA LEU A 100 -19.70 13.70 -25.03
C LEU A 100 -19.92 12.25 -24.56
#